data_AF-A0A1G2K820-F1
#
_entry.id   AF-A0A1G2K820-F1
#
_cell.length_a   1.000
_cell.length_b   1.000
_cell.length_c   1.000
_cell.angle_alpha   90.00
_cell.angle_beta   90.00
_cell.angle_gamma   90.00
#
_symmetry.space_group_name_H-M   'P 1'
#
loop_
_entity.id
_entity.type
_entity.pdbx_description
1 polymer ?
#
loop_
_entity_poly.entity_id
_entity_poly.type
_entity_poly.pdbx_seq_one_letter_code
_entity_poly.pdbx_strand_id
1 'polypeptide(L)'
;MSTSERKYITIAQALKDWWYKDAKTPAELKTLNPLQIKIGDEITIENPDLQNFKFKVALFDVYTRVIDGKEYSFVDYQLHDDVSEPETWVTFRVIPVEGEDPNIPPKLSMLLLFPHRQEEYDETLHKKFLPSGVLKIFEDGKEPEVYERCAGLRKPYVAVVTEYMGKEVADPEEITYWDFQRTLPDGQIQYYFVELDSAKMFKTYHARQVSSNDVNILSTEV
;
A
#
# COMPACT_ATOMS: atom_id res chain seq x y z
N MET A 1 -24.32 -23.51 -14.91
CA MET A 1 -23.74 -22.49 -14.00
C MET A 1 -22.50 -23.12 -13.40
N SER A 2 -21.31 -22.63 -13.74
CA SER A 2 -20.06 -23.08 -13.11
C SER A 2 -20.00 -22.43 -11.73
N THR A 3 -20.06 -23.21 -10.66
CA THR A 3 -19.72 -22.74 -9.31
C THR A 3 -18.21 -22.64 -9.24
N SER A 4 -17.67 -21.46 -9.49
CA SER A 4 -16.25 -21.16 -9.26
C SER A 4 -15.91 -21.47 -7.80
N GLU A 5 -14.93 -22.35 -7.59
CA GLU A 5 -14.48 -22.79 -6.26
C GLU A 5 -13.68 -21.66 -5.59
N ARG A 6 -14.00 -21.35 -4.33
CA ARG A 6 -13.26 -20.36 -3.55
C ARG A 6 -12.22 -21.07 -2.69
N LYS A 7 -11.01 -20.54 -2.64
CA LYS A 7 -9.88 -21.14 -1.92
C LYS A 7 -9.15 -20.10 -1.08
N TYR A 8 -8.86 -20.47 0.16
CA TYR A 8 -7.98 -19.69 1.01
C TYR A 8 -6.52 -19.90 0.58
N ILE A 9 -5.82 -18.80 0.35
CA ILE A 9 -4.38 -18.79 0.09
C ILE A 9 -3.68 -17.95 1.14
N THR A 10 -2.49 -18.42 1.56
CA THR A 10 -1.63 -17.65 2.47
C THR A 10 -0.75 -16.70 1.68
N ILE A 11 -0.24 -15.66 2.34
CA ILE A 11 0.73 -14.73 1.75
C ILE A 11 1.97 -15.48 1.20
N ALA A 12 2.45 -16.51 1.91
CA ALA A 12 3.58 -17.33 1.48
C ALA A 12 3.27 -18.11 0.18
N GLN A 13 2.05 -18.64 0.06
CA GLN A 13 1.61 -19.32 -1.16
C GLN A 13 1.51 -18.33 -2.33
N ALA A 14 0.88 -17.18 -2.12
CA ALA A 14 0.74 -16.14 -3.13
C ALA A 14 2.09 -15.62 -3.66
N LEU A 15 3.03 -15.35 -2.75
CA LEU A 15 4.40 -14.94 -3.09
C LEU A 15 5.14 -16.00 -3.91
N LYS A 16 5.02 -17.27 -3.50
CA LYS A 16 5.62 -18.40 -4.22
C LYS A 16 5.08 -18.46 -5.65
N ASP A 17 3.76 -18.39 -5.80
CA ASP A 17 3.12 -18.44 -7.12
C ASP A 17 3.51 -17.25 -7.99
N TRP A 18 3.74 -16.06 -7.40
CA TRP A 18 4.28 -14.89 -8.09
C TRP A 18 5.74 -15.05 -8.52
N TRP A 19 6.59 -15.64 -7.68
CA TRP A 19 8.00 -15.80 -7.96
C TRP A 19 8.30 -16.83 -9.07
N TYR A 20 7.55 -17.94 -9.10
CA TYR A 20 7.77 -19.03 -10.04
C TYR A 20 6.95 -18.91 -11.34
N LYS A 21 6.49 -17.70 -11.70
CA LYS A 21 5.72 -17.45 -12.94
C LYS A 21 6.48 -17.94 -14.18
N ASP A 22 5.80 -18.71 -15.03
CA ASP A 22 6.35 -19.30 -16.26
C ASP A 22 6.50 -18.25 -17.39
N ALA A 23 7.39 -18.48 -18.35
CA ALA A 23 7.70 -17.55 -19.46
C ALA A 23 6.51 -17.26 -20.40
N LYS A 24 5.39 -17.98 -20.25
CA LYS A 24 4.13 -17.81 -20.99
C LYS A 24 3.09 -16.93 -20.29
N THR A 25 3.48 -16.26 -19.21
CA THR A 25 2.59 -15.44 -18.39
C THR A 25 1.94 -14.29 -19.20
N PRO A 26 0.59 -14.18 -19.21
CA PRO A 26 -0.16 -13.08 -19.84
C PRO A 26 0.32 -11.69 -19.42
N ALA A 27 0.14 -10.68 -20.26
CA ALA A 27 0.64 -9.33 -20.01
C ALA A 27 0.11 -8.74 -18.68
N GLU A 28 -1.14 -9.03 -18.31
CA GLU A 28 -1.73 -8.62 -17.02
C GLU A 28 -1.05 -9.27 -15.79
N LEU A 29 -0.30 -10.36 -15.97
CA LEU A 29 0.47 -11.02 -14.93
C LEU A 29 1.98 -10.69 -15.02
N LYS A 30 2.39 -9.81 -15.95
CA LYS A 30 3.72 -9.17 -15.96
C LYS A 30 3.80 -7.95 -15.04
N THR A 31 2.67 -7.48 -14.53
CA THR A 31 2.59 -6.34 -13.62
C THR A 31 2.97 -6.77 -12.21
N LEU A 32 3.38 -5.82 -11.38
CA LEU A 32 3.67 -6.09 -9.98
C LEU A 32 2.35 -6.35 -9.24
N ASN A 33 2.11 -7.61 -8.86
CA ASN A 33 1.00 -8.05 -8.00
C ASN A 33 1.50 -9.24 -7.15
N PRO A 34 2.26 -8.97 -6.07
CA PRO A 34 2.95 -10.00 -5.30
C PRO A 34 2.00 -10.96 -4.59
N LEU A 35 0.76 -10.54 -4.32
CA LEU A 35 -0.25 -11.38 -3.69
C LEU A 35 -1.12 -12.16 -4.68
N GLN A 36 -0.96 -11.92 -5.99
CA GLN A 36 -1.81 -12.49 -7.05
C GLN A 36 -3.32 -12.33 -6.82
N ILE A 37 -3.72 -11.31 -6.07
CA ILE A 37 -5.11 -11.06 -5.72
C ILE A 37 -5.81 -10.43 -6.92
N LYS A 38 -7.06 -10.83 -7.17
CA LYS A 38 -7.93 -10.25 -8.19
C LYS A 38 -8.91 -9.28 -7.56
N ILE A 39 -9.43 -8.37 -8.39
CA ILE A 39 -10.55 -7.53 -7.97
C ILE A 39 -11.79 -8.39 -7.72
N GLY A 40 -12.43 -8.13 -6.58
CA GLY A 40 -13.53 -8.93 -6.02
C GLY A 40 -13.09 -10.07 -5.10
N ASP A 41 -11.80 -10.45 -5.04
CA ASP A 41 -11.32 -11.38 -4.03
C ASP A 41 -11.45 -10.77 -2.63
N GLU A 42 -11.63 -11.62 -1.63
CA GLU A 42 -11.85 -11.19 -0.25
C GLU A 42 -10.55 -11.27 0.55
N ILE A 43 -10.32 -10.25 1.39
CA ILE A 43 -9.19 -10.18 2.33
C ILE A 43 -9.76 -10.00 3.74
N THR A 44 -9.28 -10.80 4.68
CA THR A 44 -9.48 -10.57 6.11
C THR A 44 -8.15 -10.30 6.77
N ILE A 45 -8.18 -9.44 7.79
CA ILE A 45 -6.99 -8.96 8.48
C ILE A 45 -7.23 -9.07 9.97
N GLU A 46 -6.43 -9.91 10.63
CA GLU A 46 -6.42 -10.14 12.06
C GLU A 46 -5.77 -8.95 12.77
N ASN A 47 -6.51 -7.85 12.80
CA ASN A 47 -6.17 -6.66 13.54
C ASN A 47 -7.33 -6.29 14.47
N PRO A 48 -7.10 -5.90 15.74
CA PRO A 48 -8.18 -5.55 16.67
C PRO A 48 -9.19 -4.54 16.11
N ASP A 49 -8.74 -3.59 15.30
CA ASP A 49 -9.60 -2.56 14.71
C ASP A 49 -10.37 -3.07 13.47
N LEU A 50 -9.93 -4.17 12.86
CA LEU A 50 -10.43 -4.69 11.57
C LEU A 50 -11.00 -6.11 11.63
N GLN A 51 -10.97 -6.77 12.79
CA GLN A 51 -11.30 -8.20 12.95
C GLN A 51 -12.71 -8.62 12.50
N ASN A 52 -13.65 -7.67 12.42
CA ASN A 52 -15.04 -7.92 12.03
C ASN A 52 -15.32 -7.61 10.55
N PHE A 53 -14.35 -7.05 9.83
CA PHE A 53 -14.53 -6.61 8.46
C PHE A 53 -14.11 -7.71 7.48
N LYS A 54 -14.86 -7.82 6.39
CA LYS A 54 -14.50 -8.67 5.25
C LYS A 54 -14.37 -7.78 4.03
N PHE A 55 -13.14 -7.46 3.70
CA PHE A 55 -12.89 -6.56 2.60
C PHE A 55 -12.92 -7.29 1.28
N LYS A 56 -13.44 -6.63 0.25
CA LYS A 56 -13.23 -7.01 -1.15
C LYS A 56 -12.20 -6.08 -1.75
N VAL A 57 -11.35 -6.61 -2.64
CA VAL A 57 -10.47 -5.77 -3.45
C VAL A 57 -11.30 -5.03 -4.48
N ALA A 58 -11.36 -3.70 -4.39
CA ALA A 58 -12.09 -2.86 -5.34
C ALA A 58 -11.22 -2.53 -6.56
N LEU A 59 -9.97 -2.14 -6.31
CA LEU A 59 -8.96 -1.83 -7.31
C LEU A 59 -7.56 -2.01 -6.69
N PHE A 60 -6.51 -1.92 -7.50
CA PHE A 60 -5.16 -1.79 -6.97
C PHE A 60 -4.29 -0.86 -7.81
N ASP A 61 -3.37 -0.20 -7.14
CA ASP A 61 -2.44 0.77 -7.71
C ASP A 61 -1.02 0.21 -7.67
N VAL A 62 -0.32 0.27 -8.80
CA VAL A 62 1.10 -0.06 -8.87
C VAL A 62 1.90 1.24 -8.86
N TYR A 63 2.71 1.40 -7.83
CA TYR A 63 3.61 2.54 -7.68
C TYR A 63 5.02 2.13 -8.10
N THR A 64 5.67 2.98 -8.89
CA THR A 64 7.09 2.86 -9.24
C THR A 64 7.80 4.18 -8.99
N ARG A 65 8.90 4.14 -8.24
CA ARG A 65 9.71 5.31 -7.89
C ARG A 65 11.18 5.03 -8.13
N VAL A 66 11.92 6.04 -8.55
CA VAL A 66 13.38 5.96 -8.71
C VAL A 66 14.04 6.79 -7.61
N ILE A 67 14.82 6.14 -6.76
CA ILE A 67 15.59 6.77 -5.68
C ILE A 67 17.06 6.45 -5.93
N ASP A 68 17.89 7.49 -6.08
CA ASP A 68 19.33 7.37 -6.35
C ASP A 68 19.68 6.39 -7.49
N GLY A 69 18.85 6.38 -8.54
CA GLY A 69 19.04 5.54 -9.72
C GLY A 69 18.60 4.09 -9.58
N LYS A 70 18.08 3.69 -8.40
CA LYS A 70 17.45 2.39 -8.18
C LYS A 70 15.93 2.52 -8.24
N GLU A 71 15.29 1.60 -8.95
CA GLU A 71 13.84 1.48 -9.01
C GLU A 71 13.32 0.74 -7.77
N TYR A 72 12.24 1.25 -7.21
CA TYR A 72 11.48 0.63 -6.13
C TYR A 72 10.01 0.66 -6.51
N SER A 73 9.33 -0.46 -6.31
CA SER A 73 7.91 -0.56 -6.61
C SER A 73 7.14 -1.23 -5.48
N PHE A 74 5.88 -0.85 -5.35
CA PHE A 74 4.94 -1.44 -4.41
C PHE A 74 3.53 -1.42 -4.96
N VAL A 75 2.63 -2.16 -4.32
CA VAL A 75 1.23 -2.27 -4.72
C VAL A 75 0.35 -1.84 -3.57
N ASP A 76 -0.62 -0.98 -3.85
CA ASP A 76 -1.69 -0.63 -2.91
C ASP A 76 -2.98 -1.29 -3.36
N TYR A 77 -3.47 -2.24 -2.57
CA TYR A 77 -4.80 -2.81 -2.77
C TYR A 77 -5.82 -1.94 -2.05
N GLN A 78 -6.77 -1.36 -2.78
CA GLN A 78 -7.87 -0.61 -2.19
C GLN A 78 -8.97 -1.58 -1.80
N LEU A 79 -9.21 -1.66 -0.49
CA LEU A 79 -10.07 -2.64 0.14
C LEU A 79 -11.36 -1.97 0.63
N HIS A 80 -12.50 -2.55 0.28
CA HIS A 80 -13.82 -2.03 0.64
C HIS A 80 -14.64 -3.11 1.36
N ASP A 81 -15.17 -2.79 2.53
CA ASP A 81 -16.21 -3.58 3.19
C ASP A 81 -17.57 -2.92 2.97
N ASP A 82 -18.39 -3.57 2.14
CA ASP A 82 -19.76 -3.16 1.78
C ASP A 82 -20.83 -3.79 2.68
N VAL A 83 -20.43 -4.62 3.65
CA VAL A 83 -21.35 -5.35 4.54
C VAL A 83 -21.50 -4.64 5.89
N SER A 84 -20.44 -4.04 6.40
CA SER A 84 -20.45 -3.33 7.68
C SER A 84 -20.96 -1.88 7.54
N GLU A 85 -21.70 -1.39 8.54
CA GLU A 85 -22.11 0.02 8.62
C GLU A 85 -21.34 0.75 9.74
N PRO A 86 -20.66 1.88 9.46
CA PRO A 86 -20.52 2.52 8.15
C PRO A 86 -19.60 1.74 7.20
N GLU A 87 -19.80 1.94 5.90
CA GLU A 87 -18.89 1.46 4.86
C GLU A 87 -17.46 1.88 5.19
N THR A 88 -16.52 0.93 5.08
CA THR A 88 -15.14 1.14 5.51
C THR A 88 -14.19 0.84 4.37
N TRP A 89 -13.29 1.78 4.12
CA TRP A 89 -12.22 1.68 3.15
C TRP A 89 -10.86 1.63 3.85
N VAL A 90 -10.01 0.72 3.40
CA VAL A 90 -8.62 0.64 3.86
C VAL A 90 -7.70 0.39 2.67
N THR A 91 -6.52 0.99 2.69
CA THR A 91 -5.50 0.71 1.68
C THR A 91 -4.51 -0.29 2.26
N PHE A 92 -4.29 -1.41 1.58
CA PHE A 92 -3.32 -2.42 1.97
C PHE A 92 -2.10 -2.36 1.04
N ARG A 93 -1.00 -1.81 1.55
CA ARG A 93 0.24 -1.62 0.79
C ARG A 93 1.16 -2.82 0.96
N VAL A 94 1.66 -3.36 -0.16
CA VAL A 94 2.57 -4.52 -0.19
C VAL A 94 3.82 -4.15 -0.98
N ILE A 95 4.96 -4.24 -0.28
CA ILE A 95 6.27 -3.85 -0.77
C ILE A 95 7.14 -5.11 -0.83
N PRO A 96 7.52 -5.59 -2.02
CA PRO A 96 8.58 -6.59 -2.15
C PRO A 96 9.91 -6.00 -1.69
N VAL A 97 10.52 -6.63 -0.71
CA VAL A 97 11.85 -6.30 -0.20
C VAL A 97 12.82 -7.34 -0.73
N GLU A 98 13.68 -6.92 -1.64
CA GLU A 98 14.74 -7.76 -2.18
C GLU A 98 15.63 -8.30 -1.05
N GLY A 99 15.88 -9.62 -1.08
CA GLY A 99 16.86 -10.26 -0.21
C GLY A 99 18.28 -10.15 -0.79
N GLU A 100 19.27 -10.57 -0.01
CA GLU A 100 20.67 -10.62 -0.46
C GLU A 100 20.92 -11.71 -1.52
N ASP A 101 20.10 -12.78 -1.54
CA ASP A 101 20.20 -13.87 -2.50
C ASP A 101 19.08 -13.76 -3.56
N PRO A 102 19.42 -13.57 -4.85
CA PRO A 102 18.45 -13.46 -5.93
C PRO A 102 17.71 -14.76 -6.24
N ASN A 103 18.07 -15.89 -5.62
CA ASN A 103 17.36 -17.18 -5.79
C ASN A 103 16.29 -17.42 -4.73
N ILE A 104 16.18 -16.54 -3.73
CA ILE A 104 15.19 -16.64 -2.67
C ILE A 104 14.06 -15.65 -2.99
N PRO A 105 12.77 -16.06 -2.90
CA PRO A 105 11.65 -15.14 -3.05
C PRO A 105 11.81 -13.92 -2.13
N PRO A 106 11.47 -12.70 -2.59
CA PRO A 106 11.62 -11.50 -1.77
C PRO A 106 10.71 -11.58 -0.55
N LYS A 107 11.12 -10.93 0.53
CA LYS A 107 10.22 -10.75 1.69
C LYS A 107 9.16 -9.73 1.32
N LEU A 108 7.97 -9.85 1.89
CA LEU A 108 6.94 -8.82 1.75
C LEU A 108 6.89 -7.97 3.02
N SER A 109 7.08 -6.67 2.87
CA SER A 109 6.69 -5.69 3.88
C SER A 109 5.27 -5.24 3.58
N MET A 110 4.38 -5.34 4.57
CA MET A 110 2.96 -5.06 4.39
C MET A 110 2.51 -4.00 5.38
N LEU A 111 1.77 -3.02 4.90
CA LEU A 111 1.29 -1.89 5.67
C LEU A 111 -0.22 -1.73 5.48
N LEU A 112 -0.91 -1.41 6.57
CA LEU A 112 -2.28 -0.88 6.52
C LEU A 112 -2.21 0.63 6.55
N LEU A 113 -2.80 1.27 5.55
CA LEU A 113 -2.87 2.70 5.37
C LEU A 113 -4.28 3.17 5.72
N PHE A 114 -4.36 4.06 6.70
CA PHE A 114 -5.56 4.72 7.15
C PHE A 114 -5.56 6.15 6.62
N PRO A 115 -6.54 6.54 5.80
CA PRO A 115 -6.68 7.92 5.36
C PRO A 115 -6.72 8.86 6.56
N HIS A 116 -5.88 9.88 6.54
CA HIS A 116 -5.83 10.90 7.58
C HIS A 116 -6.49 12.19 7.10
N ARG A 117 -6.09 12.69 5.93
CA ARG A 117 -6.65 13.89 5.29
C ARG A 117 -6.60 13.78 3.78
N GLN A 118 -7.60 14.38 3.14
CA GLN A 118 -7.61 14.67 1.72
C GLN A 118 -8.07 16.12 1.53
N GLU A 119 -7.20 16.96 1.00
CA GLU A 119 -7.46 18.40 0.88
C GLU A 119 -6.79 18.98 -0.36
N GLU A 120 -7.32 20.08 -0.89
CA GLU A 120 -6.70 20.81 -1.98
C GLU A 120 -5.33 21.36 -1.57
N TYR A 121 -4.49 21.65 -2.55
CA TYR A 121 -3.16 22.18 -2.33
C TYR A 121 -3.20 23.45 -1.48
N ASP A 122 -2.53 23.37 -0.33
CA ASP A 122 -2.23 24.51 0.52
C ASP A 122 -0.71 24.71 0.60
N GLU A 123 -0.25 25.91 0.29
CA GLU A 123 1.17 26.28 0.33
C GLU A 123 1.75 26.16 1.75
N THR A 124 0.94 26.43 2.78
CA THR A 124 1.39 26.35 4.18
C THR A 124 1.62 24.89 4.58
N LEU A 125 0.72 23.99 4.19
CA LEU A 125 0.83 22.56 4.36
C LEU A 125 2.01 22.01 3.57
N HIS A 126 2.14 22.38 2.29
CA HIS A 126 3.26 21.94 1.44
C HIS A 126 4.61 22.27 2.08
N LYS A 127 4.78 23.47 2.63
CA LYS A 127 6.01 23.87 3.33
C LYS A 127 6.36 23.01 4.54
N LYS A 128 5.38 22.36 5.19
CA LYS A 128 5.65 21.42 6.29
C LYS A 128 6.36 20.15 5.81
N PHE A 129 6.23 19.80 4.54
CA PHE A 129 6.84 18.60 3.94
C PHE A 129 8.20 18.90 3.27
N LEU A 130 8.58 20.17 3.17
CA LEU A 130 9.83 20.63 2.54
C LEU A 130 10.96 20.80 3.56
N PRO A 131 12.22 20.88 3.11
CA PRO A 131 13.27 19.85 3.20
C PRO A 131 13.91 19.67 4.59
N SER A 132 13.22 20.01 5.68
CA SER A 132 13.69 19.81 7.06
C SER A 132 14.01 18.34 7.36
N GLY A 133 13.35 17.43 6.66
CA GLY A 133 13.39 16.00 6.97
C GLY A 133 12.47 15.60 8.12
N VAL A 134 11.75 16.55 8.72
CA VAL A 134 10.95 16.35 9.93
C VAL A 134 9.54 16.90 9.71
N LEU A 135 8.55 16.05 9.94
CA LEU A 135 7.14 16.40 9.95
C LEU A 135 6.62 16.41 11.38
N LYS A 136 5.85 17.44 11.73
CA LYS A 136 5.14 17.54 13.01
C LYS A 136 3.65 17.60 12.77
N ILE A 137 2.92 16.63 13.31
CA ILE A 137 1.46 16.58 13.26
C ILE A 137 0.93 16.98 14.63
N PHE A 138 0.02 17.96 14.63
CA PHE A 138 -0.61 18.48 15.84
C PHE A 138 -2.06 18.01 15.85
N GLU A 139 -2.44 17.30 16.91
CA GLU A 139 -3.83 16.97 17.21
C GLU A 139 -4.25 17.71 18.49
N ASP A 140 -5.49 18.20 18.52
CA ASP A 140 -5.99 18.99 19.63
C ASP A 140 -5.89 18.23 20.96
N GLY A 141 -5.21 18.84 21.94
CA GLY A 141 -5.04 18.27 23.28
C GLY A 141 -3.98 17.17 23.39
N LYS A 142 -3.17 16.92 22.34
CA LYS A 142 -2.07 15.94 22.37
C LYS A 142 -0.71 16.58 22.11
N GLU A 143 0.33 15.94 22.63
CA GLU A 143 1.72 16.26 22.25
C GLU A 143 1.92 16.01 20.74
N PRO A 144 2.73 16.84 20.06
CA PRO A 144 2.92 16.71 18.62
C PRO A 144 3.61 15.40 18.26
N GLU A 145 3.07 14.73 17.24
CA GLU A 145 3.72 13.56 16.66
C GLU A 145 4.84 14.02 15.74
N VAL A 146 6.06 13.55 16.01
CA VAL A 146 7.26 13.90 15.22
C VAL A 146 7.67 12.70 14.38
N TYR A 147 7.71 12.90 13.07
CA TYR A 147 8.14 11.91 12.10
C TYR A 147 9.39 12.40 11.35
N GLU A 148 10.25 11.47 10.98
CA GLU A 148 11.46 11.73 10.19
C GLU A 148 11.33 11.08 8.81
N ARG A 149 11.92 11.70 7.79
CA ARG A 149 11.93 11.14 6.44
C ARG A 149 12.61 9.78 6.42
N CYS A 150 11.98 8.82 5.77
CA CYS A 150 12.57 7.50 5.57
C CYS A 150 13.92 7.61 4.86
N ALA A 151 14.90 6.81 5.31
CA ALA A 151 16.27 6.79 4.79
C ALA A 151 16.99 8.17 4.76
N GLY A 152 16.54 9.16 5.53
CA GLY A 152 17.15 10.50 5.59
C GLY A 152 16.94 11.36 4.34
N LEU A 153 16.01 10.98 3.46
CA LEU A 153 15.74 11.68 2.20
C LEU A 153 15.13 13.06 2.44
N ARG A 154 15.76 14.13 1.95
CA ARG A 154 15.27 15.51 2.17
C ARG A 154 14.31 16.05 1.11
N LYS A 155 14.29 15.44 -0.07
CA LYS A 155 13.44 15.85 -1.17
C LYS A 155 12.28 14.86 -1.32
N PRO A 156 11.11 15.31 -1.84
CA PRO A 156 10.16 14.36 -2.41
C PRO A 156 10.81 13.60 -3.56
N TYR A 157 10.20 12.47 -3.89
CA TYR A 157 10.43 11.79 -5.16
C TYR A 157 9.13 11.76 -5.96
N VAL A 158 9.28 11.56 -7.26
CA VAL A 158 8.15 11.34 -8.17
C VAL A 158 7.87 9.85 -8.18
N ALA A 159 6.61 9.48 -8.00
CA ALA A 159 6.13 8.12 -8.21
C ALA A 159 5.23 8.11 -9.45
N VAL A 160 5.42 7.13 -10.32
CA VAL A 160 4.50 6.80 -11.40
C VAL A 160 3.50 5.79 -10.83
N VAL A 161 2.22 6.11 -10.92
CA VAL A 161 1.11 5.31 -10.41
C VAL A 161 0.31 4.79 -11.59
N THR A 162 0.01 3.48 -11.60
CA THR A 162 -0.89 2.88 -12.58
C THR A 162 -2.01 2.17 -11.83
N GLU A 163 -3.23 2.64 -12.04
CA GLU A 163 -4.44 2.09 -11.41
C GLU A 163 -5.03 0.96 -12.27
N TYR A 164 -5.43 -0.13 -11.62
CA TYR A 164 -6.06 -1.29 -12.24
C TYR A 164 -7.48 -1.50 -11.67
N MET A 165 -8.48 -1.44 -12.55
CA MET A 165 -9.91 -1.58 -12.25
C MET A 165 -10.54 -2.73 -13.04
N GLY A 166 -10.19 -3.94 -12.64
CA GLY A 166 -10.69 -5.19 -13.20
C GLY A 166 -10.02 -5.48 -14.53
N LYS A 167 -10.72 -5.20 -15.62
CA LYS A 167 -10.17 -5.32 -16.99
C LYS A 167 -9.66 -3.99 -17.53
N GLU A 168 -9.92 -2.89 -16.83
CA GLU A 168 -9.52 -1.55 -17.21
C GLU A 168 -8.22 -1.18 -16.51
N VAL A 169 -7.38 -0.42 -17.20
CA VAL A 169 -6.11 0.12 -16.69
C VAL A 169 -6.12 1.60 -17.03
N ALA A 170 -5.94 2.44 -16.02
CA ALA A 170 -5.85 3.88 -16.21
C ALA A 170 -4.50 4.26 -16.84
N ASP A 171 -4.45 5.41 -17.52
CA ASP A 171 -3.19 5.98 -17.96
C ASP A 171 -2.31 6.31 -16.74
N PRO A 172 -1.00 6.00 -16.78
CA PRO A 172 -0.13 6.26 -15.65
C PRO A 172 -0.07 7.75 -15.28
N GLU A 173 -0.09 8.05 -13.99
CA GLU A 173 0.01 9.40 -13.43
C GLU A 173 1.32 9.58 -12.66
N GLU A 174 1.95 10.74 -12.79
CA GLU A 174 3.05 11.15 -11.93
C GLU A 174 2.53 11.91 -10.70
N ILE A 175 2.87 11.42 -9.52
CA ILE A 175 2.55 12.08 -8.25
C ILE A 175 3.83 12.49 -7.52
N THR A 176 3.74 13.53 -6.70
CA THR A 176 4.80 13.88 -5.75
C THR A 176 4.56 13.14 -4.44
N TYR A 177 5.58 12.46 -3.93
CA TYR A 177 5.43 11.56 -2.79
C TYR A 177 6.44 11.83 -1.67
N TRP A 178 5.95 11.72 -0.44
CA TRP A 178 6.75 11.70 0.78
C TRP A 178 6.33 10.55 1.71
N ASP A 179 7.31 9.78 2.18
CA ASP A 179 7.28 8.88 3.32
C ASP A 179 8.02 9.42 4.55
N PHE A 180 7.39 9.26 5.71
CA PHE A 180 7.98 9.53 7.00
C PHE A 180 7.76 8.33 7.92
N GLN A 181 8.60 8.21 8.94
CA GLN A 181 8.49 7.19 9.96
C GLN A 181 8.76 7.78 11.35
N ARG A 182 8.18 7.15 12.37
CA ARG A 182 8.55 7.36 13.77
C ARG A 182 8.60 6.01 14.49
N THR A 183 9.46 5.93 15.50
CA THR A 183 9.49 4.77 16.41
C THR A 183 8.61 5.07 17.62
N LEU A 184 7.65 4.19 17.89
CA LEU A 184 6.75 4.26 19.03
C LEU A 184 7.46 3.77 20.31
N PRO A 185 6.94 4.08 21.51
CA PRO A 185 7.56 3.67 22.78
C PRO A 185 7.73 2.16 22.96
N ASP A 186 6.89 1.36 22.29
CA ASP A 186 6.95 -0.10 22.28
C ASP A 186 7.93 -0.66 21.23
N GLY A 187 8.62 0.21 20.49
CA GLY A 187 9.58 -0.14 19.45
C GLY A 187 8.97 -0.37 18.06
N GLN A 188 7.64 -0.28 17.91
CA GLN A 188 7.00 -0.40 16.61
C GLN A 188 7.26 0.83 15.74
N ILE A 189 7.31 0.63 14.42
CA ILE A 189 7.44 1.73 13.46
C ILE A 189 6.05 2.10 12.95
N GLN A 190 5.71 3.39 13.08
CA GLN A 190 4.56 3.98 12.41
C GLN A 190 5.04 4.83 11.25
N TYR A 191 4.36 4.71 10.12
CA TYR A 191 4.65 5.47 8.92
C TYR A 191 3.61 6.56 8.70
N TYR A 192 4.02 7.62 8.02
CA TYR A 192 3.13 8.65 7.51
C TYR A 192 3.46 8.91 6.06
N PHE A 193 2.47 8.79 5.18
CA PHE A 193 2.65 9.03 3.75
C PHE A 193 1.89 10.28 3.32
N VAL A 194 2.46 11.01 2.37
CA VAL A 194 1.87 12.19 1.74
C VAL A 194 2.03 12.04 0.25
N GLU A 195 0.93 12.24 -0.47
CA GLU A 195 0.84 12.18 -1.91
C GLU A 195 0.24 13.49 -2.38
N LEU A 196 0.80 14.08 -3.44
CA LEU A 196 0.24 15.23 -4.14
C LEU A 196 0.09 14.85 -5.61
N ASP A 197 -1.17 14.72 -6.03
CA ASP A 197 -1.51 14.32 -7.38
C ASP A 197 -1.47 15.49 -8.38
N SER A 198 -1.67 15.19 -9.66
CA SER A 198 -1.65 16.18 -10.73
C SER A 198 -2.81 17.18 -10.62
N ALA A 199 -3.92 16.77 -10.00
CA ALA A 199 -5.08 17.60 -9.70
C ALA A 199 -4.87 18.53 -8.50
N LYS A 200 -3.67 18.52 -7.89
CA LYS A 200 -3.31 19.34 -6.73
C LYS A 200 -4.08 18.98 -5.46
N MET A 201 -4.39 17.71 -5.29
CA MET A 201 -4.94 17.18 -4.03
C MET A 201 -3.84 16.53 -3.21
N PHE A 202 -3.73 16.95 -1.95
CA PHE A 202 -3.00 16.20 -0.93
C PHE A 202 -3.82 15.01 -0.47
N LYS A 203 -3.21 13.84 -0.43
CA LYS A 203 -3.71 12.65 0.26
C LYS A 203 -2.68 12.23 1.30
N THR A 204 -3.12 12.00 2.53
CA THR A 204 -2.23 11.64 3.63
C THR A 204 -2.72 10.40 4.36
N TYR A 205 -1.77 9.58 4.80
CA TYR A 205 -2.05 8.28 5.40
C TYR A 205 -1.22 8.06 6.65
N HIS A 206 -1.86 7.65 7.74
CA HIS A 206 -1.14 6.94 8.80
C HIS A 206 -1.02 5.48 8.40
N ALA A 207 0.14 4.89 8.64
CA ALA A 207 0.35 3.49 8.31
C ALA A 207 1.03 2.72 9.42
N ARG A 208 0.62 1.46 9.56
CA ARG A 208 1.19 0.50 10.49
C ARG A 208 1.56 -0.77 9.75
N GLN A 209 2.62 -1.41 10.22
CA GLN A 209 3.01 -2.70 9.71
C GLN A 209 2.03 -3.79 10.15
N VAL A 210 1.80 -4.77 9.28
CA VAL A 210 1.01 -5.98 9.58
C VAL A 210 1.81 -7.23 9.22
N SER A 211 1.63 -8.28 10.01
CA SER A 211 2.30 -9.56 9.79
C SER A 211 1.62 -10.34 8.66
N SER A 212 2.39 -11.17 7.95
CA SER A 212 1.83 -12.10 6.94
C SER A 212 0.87 -13.11 7.53
N ASN A 213 1.04 -13.43 8.81
CA ASN A 213 0.20 -14.39 9.51
C ASN A 213 -1.17 -13.80 9.88
N ASP A 214 -1.26 -12.48 9.89
CA ASP A 214 -2.49 -11.78 10.25
C ASP A 214 -3.35 -11.49 9.01
N VAL A 215 -2.95 -11.94 7.82
CA VAL A 215 -3.65 -11.65 6.56
C VAL A 215 -4.06 -12.95 5.88
N ASN A 216 -5.35 -13.08 5.61
CA ASN A 216 -5.92 -14.21 4.88
C ASN A 216 -6.58 -13.73 3.60
N ILE A 217 -6.34 -14.44 2.50
CA ILE A 217 -6.91 -14.13 1.19
C ILE A 217 -7.85 -15.27 0.80
N LEU A 218 -9.10 -14.95 0.48
CA LEU A 218 -10.04 -15.87 -0.13
C LEU A 218 -10.16 -15.52 -1.62
N SER A 219 -9.48 -16.29 -2.45
CA SER A 219 -9.44 -16.07 -3.90
C SER A 219 -10.43 -16.97 -4.63
N THR A 220 -10.94 -16.46 -5.75
CA THR A 220 -11.81 -17.22 -6.64
C THR A 220 -10.98 -17.92 -7.73
N GLU A 221 -10.98 -19.26 -7.76
CA GLU A 221 -10.36 -20.03 -8.85
C GLU A 221 -11.23 -19.94 -10.13
N VAL A 222 -10.58 -20.07 -11.30
CA VAL A 222 -11.23 -20.08 -12.63
C VAL A 222 -11.33 -21.52 -13.11
#